data_AF-A0A5R9PFQ1-F1
#
_entry.id   AF-A0A5R9PFQ1-F1
#
_cell.length_a   1.000
_cell.length_b   1.000
_cell.length_c   1.000
_cell.angle_alpha   90.00
_cell.angle_beta   90.00
_cell.angle_gamma   90.00
#
_symmetry.space_group_name_H-M   'P 1'
#
loop_
_entity.id
_entity.type
_entity.pdbx_description
1 polymer ?
#
loop_
_entity_poly.entity_id
_entity_poly.type
_entity_poly.pdbx_seq_one_letter_code
_entity_poly.pdbx_strand_id
1 'polypeptide(L)'
;MNDLHLRFCDGRQPDLPLEPGVHALGRTAVGLGPVAADGPALLQLCNDRRGIWMTVTEGMRGVHVNGRPVQQVAMLRAGDSIHADGSELLLYAANDDRTPSPSTSAVRDPAGNLRMVLRGVGGPYHGRCISLDRPCHVGSAAAADLRIEGAGIAAEHALLEAGNGQALLRNAAADVLVNGRPLRQAVLHSGDQIAFGVQHRFVLEGPPPPAAEQPRTAPPTEADAPPVPPRRRWTQGVPWLLLAALLLAAALTALLVFGAR
;
A
#
# COMPACT_ATOMS: atom_id res chain seq x y z
N MET A 1 -11.36 -7.00 4.16
CA MET A 1 -9.90 -6.78 4.17
C MET A 1 -9.42 -7.33 2.84
N ASN A 2 -8.74 -6.54 2.00
CA ASN A 2 -8.41 -7.00 0.65
C ASN A 2 -7.57 -8.28 0.73
N ASP A 3 -8.00 -9.33 0.03
CA ASP A 3 -7.21 -10.55 -0.14
C ASP A 3 -5.95 -10.18 -0.93
N LEU A 4 -4.78 -10.22 -0.30
CA LEU A 4 -3.52 -9.74 -0.88
C LEU A 4 -2.65 -10.93 -1.25
N HIS A 5 -2.04 -10.86 -2.43
CA HIS A 5 -1.24 -11.94 -2.98
C HIS A 5 0.06 -11.38 -3.56
N LEU A 6 1.11 -12.18 -3.45
CA LEU A 6 2.40 -11.91 -4.04
C LEU A 6 2.63 -12.90 -5.18
N ARG A 7 2.64 -12.39 -6.41
CA ARG A 7 2.91 -13.17 -7.61
C ARG A 7 4.39 -13.24 -7.90
N PHE A 8 4.89 -14.43 -8.20
CA PHE A 8 6.22 -14.66 -8.75
C PHE A 8 6.15 -14.59 -10.27
N CYS A 9 6.61 -13.48 -10.86
CA CYS A 9 6.42 -13.21 -12.29
C CYS A 9 7.25 -14.14 -13.20
N ASP A 10 8.22 -14.86 -12.65
CA ASP A 10 9.00 -15.87 -13.37
C ASP A 10 8.23 -17.19 -13.58
N GLY A 11 7.04 -17.33 -12.97
CA GLY A 11 6.17 -18.50 -13.09
C GLY A 11 6.74 -19.77 -12.45
N ARG A 12 7.83 -19.67 -11.68
CA ARG A 12 8.49 -20.82 -11.06
C ARG A 12 7.82 -21.27 -9.77
N GLN A 13 6.97 -20.42 -9.20
CA GLN A 13 6.27 -20.64 -7.94
C GLN A 13 4.83 -20.14 -8.02
N PRO A 14 3.90 -20.74 -7.25
CA PRO A 14 2.52 -20.26 -7.15
C PRO A 14 2.47 -18.90 -6.44
N ASP A 15 1.39 -18.15 -6.70
CA ASP A 15 1.10 -16.90 -6.00
C ASP A 15 0.98 -17.18 -4.48
N LEU A 16 1.67 -16.37 -3.67
CA LEU A 16 1.71 -16.49 -2.21
C LEU A 16 0.63 -15.58 -1.58
N PRO A 17 -0.37 -16.12 -0.88
CA PRO A 17 -1.31 -15.30 -0.12
C PRO A 17 -0.60 -14.61 1.05
N LEU A 18 -0.80 -13.31 1.17
CA LEU A 18 -0.23 -12.47 2.23
C LEU A 18 -1.25 -12.25 3.35
N GLU A 19 -1.42 -13.26 4.19
CA GLU A 19 -2.21 -13.15 5.42
C GLU A 19 -1.60 -12.12 6.40
N PRO A 20 -2.37 -11.62 7.39
CA PRO A 20 -1.83 -10.78 8.44
C PRO A 20 -0.65 -11.45 9.16
N GLY A 21 0.49 -10.78 9.24
CA GLY A 21 1.71 -11.33 9.81
C GLY A 21 2.97 -11.01 9.01
N VAL A 22 4.02 -11.79 9.26
CA VAL A 22 5.33 -11.62 8.61
C VAL A 22 5.59 -12.81 7.68
N HIS A 23 5.95 -12.49 6.44
CA HIS A 23 6.27 -13.44 5.37
C HIS A 23 7.72 -13.24 4.96
N ALA A 24 8.57 -14.24 5.20
CA ALA A 24 9.98 -14.19 4.86
C ALA A 24 10.21 -14.78 3.47
N LEU A 25 10.99 -14.07 2.62
CA LEU A 25 11.41 -14.54 1.31
C LEU A 25 12.92 -14.69 1.28
N GLY A 26 13.43 -15.80 0.75
CA GLY A 26 14.84 -16.10 0.64
C GLY A 26 15.15 -16.92 -0.60
N ARG A 27 16.41 -17.35 -0.76
CA ARG A 27 16.80 -18.23 -1.87
C ARG A 27 16.28 -19.63 -1.64
N THR A 28 15.59 -20.15 -2.65
CA THR A 28 15.12 -21.53 -2.74
C THR A 28 15.77 -22.22 -3.94
N ALA A 29 15.53 -23.52 -4.11
CA ALA A 29 16.01 -24.27 -5.27
C ALA A 29 15.47 -23.74 -6.61
N VAL A 30 14.34 -23.03 -6.60
CA VAL A 30 13.67 -22.50 -7.80
C VAL A 30 13.84 -20.98 -7.95
N GLY A 31 14.57 -20.31 -7.06
CA GLY A 31 14.76 -18.85 -7.07
C GLY A 31 14.31 -18.19 -5.77
N LEU A 32 13.96 -16.90 -5.82
CA LEU A 32 13.44 -16.17 -4.65
C LEU A 32 12.06 -16.70 -4.27
N GLY A 33 11.86 -17.16 -3.04
CA GLY A 33 10.62 -17.82 -2.60
C GLY A 33 10.40 -17.76 -1.09
N PRO A 34 9.25 -18.24 -0.59
CA PRO A 34 8.97 -18.23 0.84
C PRO A 34 9.93 -19.15 1.61
N VAL A 35 10.40 -18.68 2.75
CA VAL A 35 11.24 -19.43 3.68
C VAL A 35 10.65 -19.38 5.09
N ALA A 36 11.08 -20.30 5.96
CA ALA A 36 10.73 -20.25 7.37
C ALA A 36 11.20 -18.92 7.99
N ALA A 37 10.49 -18.44 9.02
CA ALA A 37 10.74 -17.13 9.62
C ALA A 37 12.15 -17.00 10.26
N ASP A 38 12.73 -18.12 10.68
CA ASP A 38 14.08 -18.28 11.22
C ASP A 38 15.12 -18.67 10.15
N GLY A 39 14.68 -18.84 8.89
CA GLY A 39 15.53 -19.16 7.75
C GLY A 39 16.32 -17.95 7.23
N PRO A 40 17.22 -18.15 6.25
CA PRO A 40 18.03 -17.10 5.64
C PRO A 40 17.18 -16.20 4.72
N ALA A 41 16.37 -15.32 5.32
CA ALA A 41 15.53 -14.37 4.63
C ALA A 41 16.36 -13.26 3.97
N LEU A 42 16.03 -12.96 2.73
CA LEU A 42 16.53 -11.81 1.97
C LEU A 42 15.57 -10.61 2.11
N LEU A 43 14.27 -10.88 2.12
CA LEU A 43 13.21 -9.89 2.30
C LEU A 43 12.23 -10.38 3.36
N GLN A 44 11.59 -9.45 4.05
CA GLN A 44 10.44 -9.74 4.91
C GLN A 44 9.30 -8.80 4.54
N LEU A 45 8.13 -9.37 4.25
CA LEU A 45 6.89 -8.61 4.05
C LEU A 45 6.04 -8.74 5.32
N CYS A 46 5.73 -7.62 5.96
CA CYS A 46 4.80 -7.55 7.08
C CYS A 46 3.48 -6.94 6.62
N ASN A 47 2.41 -7.72 6.68
CA ASN A 47 1.05 -7.25 6.46
C ASN A 47 0.38 -7.02 7.82
N ASP A 48 0.11 -5.76 8.17
CA ASP A 48 -0.55 -5.39 9.41
C ASP A 48 -1.70 -4.39 9.18
N ARG A 49 -2.31 -3.91 10.26
CA ARG A 49 -3.42 -2.94 10.17
C ARG A 49 -3.00 -1.56 9.65
N ARG A 50 -1.70 -1.25 9.63
CA ARG A 50 -1.13 0.03 9.18
C ARG A 50 -0.74 -0.02 7.70
N GLY A 51 -0.49 -1.21 7.17
CA GLY A 51 -0.23 -1.43 5.76
C GLY A 51 0.72 -2.60 5.53
N ILE A 52 1.33 -2.61 4.36
CA ILE A 52 2.27 -3.64 3.94
C ILE A 52 3.66 -3.03 3.97
N TRP A 53 4.56 -3.62 4.74
CA TRP A 53 5.93 -3.15 4.88
C TRP A 53 6.88 -4.21 4.34
N MET A 54 7.84 -3.81 3.54
CA MET A 54 8.95 -4.65 3.11
C MET A 54 10.21 -4.21 3.82
N THR A 55 10.89 -5.15 4.46
CA THR A 55 12.23 -4.99 5.00
C THR A 55 13.22 -5.80 4.17
N VAL A 56 14.38 -5.20 3.91
CA VAL A 56 15.50 -5.79 3.18
C VAL A 56 16.57 -6.20 4.19
N THR A 57 17.03 -7.43 4.12
CA THR A 57 18.09 -7.94 5.01
C THR A 57 19.40 -7.18 4.76
N GLU A 58 20.14 -6.91 5.83
CA GLU A 58 21.41 -6.18 5.76
C GLU A 58 22.40 -6.84 4.79
N GLY A 59 23.07 -6.01 3.98
CA GLY A 59 24.01 -6.47 2.97
C GLY A 59 23.39 -6.88 1.62
N MET A 60 22.06 -7.07 1.55
CA MET A 60 21.38 -7.25 0.28
C MET A 60 21.36 -5.95 -0.52
N ARG A 61 21.70 -6.03 -1.81
CA ARG A 61 21.71 -4.89 -2.74
C ARG A 61 20.86 -5.21 -3.96
N GLY A 62 20.48 -4.17 -4.70
CA GLY A 62 19.73 -4.32 -5.94
C GLY A 62 18.25 -4.64 -5.72
N VAL A 63 17.70 -4.38 -4.53
CA VAL A 63 16.26 -4.43 -4.29
C VAL A 63 15.64 -3.13 -4.79
N HIS A 64 14.61 -3.24 -5.63
CA HIS A 64 13.90 -2.09 -6.17
C HIS A 64 12.39 -2.28 -6.02
N VAL A 65 11.67 -1.20 -5.75
CA VAL A 65 10.21 -1.16 -5.79
C VAL A 65 9.80 -0.16 -6.87
N ASN A 66 9.09 -0.64 -7.89
CA ASN A 66 8.71 0.14 -9.07
C ASN A 66 9.93 0.87 -9.69
N GLY A 67 11.09 0.20 -9.73
CA GLY A 67 12.35 0.74 -10.23
C GLY A 67 13.12 1.66 -9.26
N ARG A 68 12.56 2.02 -8.10
CA ARG A 68 13.26 2.82 -7.08
C ARG A 68 14.05 1.93 -6.14
N PRO A 69 15.35 2.19 -5.88
CA PRO A 69 16.15 1.36 -4.99
C PRO A 69 15.65 1.47 -3.54
N VAL A 70 15.54 0.32 -2.87
CA VAL A 70 15.17 0.21 -1.45
C VAL A 70 16.35 -0.40 -0.69
N GLN A 71 16.89 0.34 0.27
CA GLN A 71 18.07 -0.09 1.03
C GLN A 71 17.70 -0.88 2.30
N GLN A 72 16.59 -0.55 2.94
CA GLN A 72 16.22 -1.12 4.23
C GLN A 72 14.73 -1.38 4.34
N VAL A 73 13.89 -0.34 4.22
CA VAL A 73 12.45 -0.46 4.43
C VAL A 73 11.68 0.29 3.34
N ALA A 74 10.58 -0.28 2.87
CA ALA A 74 9.61 0.39 2.03
C ALA A 74 8.18 0.02 2.44
N MET A 75 7.27 1.00 2.42
CA MET A 75 5.84 0.73 2.50
C MET A 75 5.33 0.41 1.11
N LEU A 76 4.61 -0.70 0.98
CA LEU A 76 4.09 -1.21 -0.28
C LEU A 76 2.58 -0.99 -0.39
N ARG A 77 2.11 -0.98 -1.63
CA ARG A 77 0.69 -0.96 -2.01
C ARG A 77 0.41 -2.09 -3.00
N ALA A 78 -0.83 -2.55 -3.04
CA ALA A 78 -1.26 -3.43 -4.10
C ALA A 78 -1.05 -2.76 -5.47
N GLY A 79 -0.49 -3.50 -6.41
CA GLY A 79 0.01 -3.07 -7.71
C GLY A 79 1.52 -2.79 -7.76
N ASP A 80 2.24 -2.78 -6.64
CA ASP A 80 3.70 -2.54 -6.64
C ASP A 80 4.49 -3.76 -7.15
N SER A 81 5.45 -3.51 -8.03
CA SER A 81 6.43 -4.51 -8.50
C SER A 81 7.71 -4.42 -7.67
N ILE A 82 8.13 -5.53 -7.08
CA ILE A 82 9.36 -5.67 -6.29
C ILE A 82 10.35 -6.46 -7.13
N HIS A 83 11.54 -5.91 -7.35
CA HIS A 83 12.63 -6.60 -8.03
C HIS A 83 13.71 -6.92 -7.01
N ALA A 84 14.05 -8.20 -6.85
CA ALA A 84 15.07 -8.66 -5.91
C ALA A 84 15.66 -10.00 -6.35
N ASP A 85 16.97 -10.18 -6.17
CA ASP A 85 17.69 -11.42 -6.52
C ASP A 85 17.41 -11.92 -7.95
N GLY A 86 17.28 -10.99 -8.91
CA GLY A 86 16.98 -11.30 -10.31
C GLY A 86 15.53 -11.75 -10.59
N SER A 87 14.66 -11.73 -9.58
CA SER A 87 13.24 -12.07 -9.69
C SER A 87 12.37 -10.81 -9.62
N GLU A 88 11.30 -10.78 -10.41
CA GLU A 88 10.23 -9.78 -10.29
C GLU A 88 9.05 -10.41 -9.53
N LEU A 89 8.57 -9.70 -8.52
CA LEU A 89 7.41 -10.05 -7.72
C LEU A 89 6.35 -8.95 -7.89
N LEU A 90 5.10 -9.32 -8.10
CA LEU A 90 3.99 -8.37 -8.16
C LEU A 90 3.08 -8.55 -6.95
N LEU A 91 3.00 -7.52 -6.12
CA LEU A 91 2.00 -7.45 -5.06
C LEU A 91 0.67 -7.04 -5.68
N TYR A 92 -0.39 -7.82 -5.49
CA TYR A 92 -1.71 -7.51 -6.03
C TYR A 92 -2.82 -7.81 -5.04
N ALA A 93 -3.98 -7.18 -5.21
CA ALA A 93 -5.19 -7.55 -4.48
C ALA A 93 -5.96 -8.59 -5.31
N ALA A 94 -6.17 -9.78 -4.78
CA ALA A 94 -7.12 -10.73 -5.34
C ALA A 94 -8.50 -10.08 -5.40
N ASN A 95 -9.16 -10.30 -6.54
CA ASN A 95 -10.39 -9.60 -6.91
C ASN A 95 -11.50 -9.98 -5.92
N ASP A 96 -12.01 -8.98 -5.21
CA ASP A 96 -13.20 -9.08 -4.37
C ASP A 96 -14.27 -8.18 -5.01
N ASP A 97 -15.27 -8.76 -5.66
CA ASP A 97 -16.51 -8.11 -6.14
C ASP A 97 -16.40 -6.70 -6.77
N ARG A 98 -15.33 -6.45 -7.52
CA ARG A 98 -15.11 -5.17 -8.22
C ARG A 98 -15.91 -5.04 -9.51
N THR A 99 -16.57 -6.09 -9.97
CA THR A 99 -17.34 -6.05 -11.22
C THR A 99 -18.54 -5.14 -11.05
N PRO A 100 -18.64 -4.03 -11.81
CA PRO A 100 -19.82 -3.18 -11.73
C PRO A 100 -21.03 -3.96 -12.23
N SER A 101 -22.13 -3.93 -11.49
CA SER A 101 -23.43 -4.41 -11.97
C SER A 101 -23.95 -3.44 -13.06
N PRO A 102 -24.75 -3.90 -14.03
CA PRO A 102 -25.38 -3.00 -15.02
C PRO A 102 -26.21 -1.87 -14.39
N SER A 103 -26.70 -2.04 -13.15
CA SER A 103 -27.40 -1.00 -12.39
C SER A 103 -26.46 -0.09 -11.58
N THR A 104 -25.17 -0.42 -11.47
CA THR A 104 -24.19 0.43 -10.79
C THR A 104 -24.02 1.70 -11.60
N SER A 105 -24.59 2.80 -11.14
CA SER A 105 -24.43 4.13 -11.70
C SER A 105 -23.63 4.98 -10.72
N ALA A 106 -22.70 5.79 -11.22
CA ALA A 106 -22.10 6.86 -10.45
C ALA A 106 -23.15 7.97 -10.33
N VAL A 107 -24.18 7.74 -9.52
CA VAL A 107 -25.20 8.76 -9.25
C VAL A 107 -24.48 9.90 -8.54
N ARG A 108 -24.48 11.07 -9.17
CA ARG A 108 -23.86 12.27 -8.61
C ARG A 108 -24.65 12.70 -7.39
N ASP A 109 -23.94 13.08 -6.33
CA ASP A 109 -24.56 13.83 -5.25
C ASP A 109 -24.92 15.22 -5.78
N PRO A 110 -26.23 15.56 -5.91
CA PRO A 110 -26.64 16.88 -6.40
C PRO A 110 -26.17 18.03 -5.50
N ALA A 111 -25.79 17.75 -4.25
CA ALA A 111 -25.22 18.74 -3.34
C ALA A 111 -23.72 19.03 -3.59
N GLY A 112 -23.07 18.33 -4.53
CA GLY A 112 -21.69 18.61 -4.93
C GLY A 112 -20.63 18.26 -3.88
N ASN A 113 -20.94 17.39 -2.91
CA ASN A 113 -20.00 17.03 -1.84
C ASN A 113 -18.98 15.95 -2.24
N LEU A 114 -18.82 15.66 -3.52
CA LEU A 114 -17.91 14.64 -3.98
C LEU A 114 -16.46 15.09 -3.79
N ARG A 115 -15.78 14.48 -2.81
CA ARG A 115 -14.38 14.75 -2.47
C ARG A 115 -13.51 13.57 -2.90
N MET A 116 -13.51 13.26 -4.19
CA MET A 116 -12.67 12.20 -4.75
C MET A 116 -11.65 12.78 -5.71
N VAL A 117 -10.38 12.40 -5.54
CA VAL A 117 -9.28 12.84 -6.38
C VAL A 117 -8.40 11.67 -6.78
N LEU A 118 -7.83 11.77 -7.97
CA LEU A 118 -6.79 10.87 -8.44
C LEU A 118 -5.43 11.52 -8.15
N ARG A 119 -4.68 11.00 -7.16
CA ARG A 119 -3.34 11.47 -6.83
C ARG A 119 -2.30 10.70 -7.63
N GLY A 120 -1.47 11.39 -8.41
CA GLY A 120 -0.33 10.76 -9.08
C GLY A 120 0.76 10.35 -8.08
N VAL A 121 1.13 9.07 -8.11
CA VAL A 121 2.18 8.46 -7.27
C VAL A 121 3.33 7.88 -8.10
N GLY A 122 3.22 7.93 -9.42
CA GLY A 122 4.29 7.53 -10.35
C GLY A 122 4.18 8.23 -11.70
N GLY A 123 5.31 8.31 -12.41
CA GLY A 123 5.40 8.92 -13.73
C GLY A 123 5.29 10.45 -13.73
N PRO A 124 5.03 11.08 -14.89
CA PRO A 124 5.01 12.54 -15.07
C PRO A 124 3.94 13.28 -14.24
N TYR A 125 2.94 12.55 -13.74
CA TYR A 125 1.85 13.11 -12.92
C TYR A 125 2.10 13.01 -11.42
N HIS A 126 3.27 12.52 -11.00
CA HIS A 126 3.62 12.38 -9.58
C HIS A 126 3.39 13.69 -8.80
N GLY A 127 2.68 13.59 -7.68
CA GLY A 127 2.33 14.71 -6.80
C GLY A 127 1.12 15.52 -7.25
N ARG A 128 0.63 15.36 -8.50
CA ARG A 128 -0.57 16.06 -8.98
C ARG A 128 -1.84 15.39 -8.45
N CYS A 129 -2.85 16.19 -8.19
CA CYS A 129 -4.20 15.74 -7.87
C CYS A 129 -5.16 16.15 -9.00
N ILE A 130 -5.91 15.20 -9.52
CA ILE A 130 -6.95 15.44 -10.53
C ILE A 130 -8.30 15.20 -9.85
N SER A 131 -9.18 16.20 -9.88
CA SER A 131 -10.53 16.07 -9.32
C SER A 131 -11.37 15.11 -10.16
N LEU A 132 -12.18 14.29 -9.51
CA LEU A 132 -13.21 13.46 -10.14
C LEU A 132 -14.62 14.04 -9.93
N ASP A 133 -14.70 15.36 -9.75
CA ASP A 133 -15.95 16.12 -9.66
C ASP A 133 -16.78 16.04 -10.94
N ARG A 134 -16.14 15.83 -12.09
CA ARG A 134 -16.76 15.54 -13.40
C ARG A 134 -16.20 14.23 -13.99
N PRO A 135 -16.86 13.60 -14.98
CA PRO A 135 -16.28 12.45 -15.65
C PRO A 135 -14.91 12.83 -16.20
N CYS A 136 -13.91 11.99 -15.93
CA CYS A 136 -12.51 12.22 -16.30
C CYS A 136 -12.15 11.25 -17.42
N HIS A 137 -11.99 11.79 -18.63
CA HIS A 137 -11.53 11.03 -19.78
C HIS A 137 -10.01 10.88 -19.73
N VAL A 138 -9.54 9.64 -19.77
CA VAL A 138 -8.12 9.29 -19.75
C VAL A 138 -7.72 8.77 -21.12
N GLY A 139 -6.61 9.25 -21.70
CA GLY A 139 -6.10 8.76 -22.97
C GLY A 139 -5.09 9.70 -23.62
N SER A 140 -4.63 9.36 -24.83
CA SER A 140 -3.66 10.18 -25.57
C SER A 140 -4.29 11.32 -26.38
N ALA A 141 -5.61 11.34 -26.54
CA ALA A 141 -6.31 12.39 -27.25
C ALA A 141 -6.11 13.76 -26.61
N ALA A 142 -6.04 14.82 -27.43
CA ALA A 142 -5.92 16.20 -26.95
C ALA A 142 -7.13 16.66 -26.12
N ALA A 143 -8.30 16.04 -26.33
CA ALA A 143 -9.53 16.31 -25.59
C ALA A 143 -9.63 15.54 -24.26
N ALA A 144 -8.67 14.66 -23.94
CA ALA A 144 -8.69 13.92 -22.68
C ALA A 144 -8.39 14.85 -21.50
N ASP A 145 -9.14 14.70 -20.40
CA ASP A 145 -8.91 15.44 -19.16
C ASP A 145 -7.57 15.07 -18.52
N LEU A 146 -7.26 13.77 -18.56
CA LEU A 146 -5.97 13.21 -18.16
C LEU A 146 -5.25 12.68 -19.40
N ARG A 147 -4.47 13.56 -20.03
CA ARG A 147 -3.72 13.22 -21.24
C ARG A 147 -2.49 12.38 -20.92
N ILE A 148 -2.47 11.13 -21.33
CA ILE A 148 -1.34 10.22 -21.15
C ILE A 148 -0.84 9.79 -22.51
N GLU A 149 0.46 9.97 -22.75
CA GLU A 149 1.11 9.54 -23.98
C GLU A 149 2.06 8.38 -23.69
N GLY A 150 2.12 7.42 -24.60
CA GLY A 150 3.02 6.27 -24.49
C GLY A 150 2.50 5.05 -25.22
N ALA A 151 3.37 4.05 -25.34
CA ALA A 151 3.00 2.76 -25.91
C ALA A 151 1.89 2.09 -25.07
N GLY A 152 0.88 1.53 -25.74
CA GLY A 152 -0.25 0.88 -25.09
C GLY A 152 -1.34 1.82 -24.55
N ILE A 153 -1.22 3.14 -24.75
CA ILE A 153 -2.26 4.10 -24.38
C ILE A 153 -3.09 4.47 -25.61
N ALA A 154 -4.41 4.28 -25.52
CA ALA A 154 -5.34 4.60 -26.59
C ALA A 154 -5.77 6.08 -26.53
N ALA A 155 -6.30 6.61 -27.64
CA ALA A 155 -6.80 7.98 -27.71
C ALA A 155 -7.89 8.24 -26.66
N GLU A 156 -8.86 7.33 -26.58
CA GLU A 156 -9.86 7.23 -25.53
C GLU A 156 -9.58 5.95 -24.74
N HIS A 157 -8.71 6.03 -23.74
CA HIS A 157 -8.20 4.84 -23.06
C HIS A 157 -9.15 4.33 -21.99
N ALA A 158 -9.72 5.21 -21.17
CA ALA A 158 -10.68 4.87 -20.13
C ALA A 158 -11.51 6.09 -19.69
N LEU A 159 -12.66 5.82 -19.07
CA LEU A 159 -13.49 6.82 -18.42
C LEU A 159 -13.53 6.55 -16.91
N LEU A 160 -13.17 7.55 -16.12
CA LEU A 160 -13.31 7.53 -14.67
C LEU A 160 -14.49 8.42 -14.26
N GLU A 161 -15.45 7.85 -13.53
CA GLU A 161 -16.60 8.57 -13.00
C GLU A 161 -16.65 8.41 -11.50
N ALA A 162 -17.11 9.41 -10.77
CA ALA A 162 -17.34 9.30 -9.35
C ALA A 162 -18.69 9.91 -8.95
N GLY A 163 -19.33 9.30 -7.95
CA GLY A 163 -20.66 9.65 -7.46
C GLY A 163 -20.98 8.88 -6.17
N ASN A 164 -21.71 9.50 -5.24
CA ASN A 164 -22.13 8.89 -3.97
C ASN A 164 -20.99 8.20 -3.16
N GLY A 165 -19.78 8.77 -3.17
CA GLY A 165 -18.63 8.22 -2.44
C GLY A 165 -17.99 6.99 -3.09
N GLN A 166 -18.38 6.64 -4.31
CA GLN A 166 -17.84 5.53 -5.10
C GLN A 166 -17.28 6.07 -6.43
N ALA A 167 -16.19 5.48 -6.91
CA ALA A 167 -15.67 5.75 -8.24
C ALA A 167 -15.78 4.50 -9.12
N LEU A 168 -15.89 4.70 -10.43
CA LEU A 168 -16.07 3.67 -11.43
C LEU A 168 -15.06 3.87 -12.55
N LEU A 169 -14.40 2.78 -12.92
CA LEU A 169 -13.67 2.63 -14.17
C LEU A 169 -14.64 2.06 -15.22
N ARG A 170 -14.77 2.74 -16.35
CA ARG A 170 -15.61 2.30 -17.48
C ARG A 170 -14.88 2.41 -18.82
N ASN A 171 -15.41 1.69 -19.79
CA ASN A 171 -15.08 1.80 -21.21
C ASN A 171 -13.57 1.75 -21.48
N ALA A 172 -12.83 0.92 -20.74
CA ALA A 172 -11.41 0.84 -20.97
C ALA A 172 -11.13 0.14 -22.31
N ALA A 173 -10.49 0.86 -23.23
CA ALA A 173 -10.12 0.34 -24.54
C ALA A 173 -9.02 -0.73 -24.44
N ALA A 174 -8.16 -0.62 -23.43
CA ALA A 174 -7.13 -1.57 -23.08
C ALA A 174 -7.15 -1.85 -21.57
N ASP A 175 -6.33 -2.79 -21.13
CA ASP A 175 -6.29 -3.19 -19.72
C ASP A 175 -5.74 -2.05 -18.85
N VAL A 176 -6.49 -1.72 -17.81
CA VAL A 176 -6.09 -0.77 -16.76
C VAL A 176 -5.76 -1.59 -15.51
N LEU A 177 -4.58 -1.39 -14.95
CA LEU A 177 -4.19 -2.13 -13.76
C LEU A 177 -4.81 -1.47 -12.53
N VAL A 178 -5.72 -2.15 -11.85
CA VAL A 178 -6.24 -1.74 -10.55
C VAL A 178 -5.67 -2.69 -9.51
N ASN A 179 -4.87 -2.18 -8.58
CA ASN A 179 -4.18 -2.95 -7.54
C ASN A 179 -3.41 -4.15 -8.11
N GLY A 180 -2.77 -3.97 -9.27
CA GLY A 180 -1.99 -5.01 -9.96
C GLY A 180 -2.79 -5.96 -10.85
N ARG A 181 -4.13 -5.81 -10.92
CA ARG A 181 -5.01 -6.65 -11.73
C ARG A 181 -5.46 -5.92 -13.00
N PRO A 182 -5.33 -6.52 -14.19
CA PRO A 182 -5.85 -5.94 -15.42
C PRO A 182 -7.38 -6.00 -15.41
N LEU A 183 -8.02 -4.85 -15.48
CA LEU A 183 -9.47 -4.69 -15.52
C LEU A 183 -9.85 -3.74 -16.64
N ARG A 184 -11.03 -3.97 -17.23
CA ARG A 184 -11.63 -3.07 -18.22
C ARG A 184 -12.76 -2.22 -17.66
N GLN A 185 -13.37 -2.71 -16.59
CA GLN A 185 -14.43 -2.06 -15.84
C GLN A 185 -14.28 -2.47 -14.39
N ALA A 186 -14.45 -1.52 -13.47
CA ALA A 186 -14.28 -1.80 -12.05
C ALA A 186 -14.99 -0.76 -11.18
N VAL A 187 -15.54 -1.20 -10.06
CA VAL A 187 -15.77 -0.37 -8.90
C VAL A 187 -14.43 -0.07 -8.23
N LEU A 188 -14.19 1.20 -7.95
CA LEU A 188 -12.99 1.72 -7.32
C LEU A 188 -13.32 2.29 -5.95
N HIS A 189 -12.46 1.99 -5.00
CA HIS A 189 -12.55 2.42 -3.62
C HIS A 189 -11.37 3.34 -3.28
N SER A 190 -11.61 4.24 -2.32
CA SER A 190 -10.55 5.06 -1.75
C SER A 190 -9.39 4.19 -1.26
N GLY A 191 -8.17 4.53 -1.68
CA GLY A 191 -6.94 3.78 -1.44
C GLY A 191 -6.51 2.89 -2.60
N ASP A 192 -7.38 2.62 -3.58
CA ASP A 192 -7.02 1.80 -4.75
C ASP A 192 -5.96 2.49 -5.61
N GLN A 193 -4.99 1.69 -6.05
CA GLN A 193 -3.96 2.10 -6.99
C GLN A 193 -4.39 1.75 -8.41
N ILE A 194 -4.34 2.73 -9.31
CA ILE A 194 -4.73 2.62 -10.71
C ILE A 194 -3.50 2.96 -11.55
N ALA A 195 -3.13 2.08 -12.48
CA ALA A 195 -2.03 2.32 -13.39
C ALA A 195 -2.44 2.20 -14.86
N PHE A 196 -1.96 3.17 -15.64
CA PHE A 196 -2.15 3.25 -17.08
C PHE A 196 -0.78 3.07 -17.75
N GLY A 197 -0.65 2.04 -18.58
CA GLY A 197 0.65 1.67 -19.15
C GLY A 197 1.68 1.33 -18.06
N VAL A 198 2.96 1.57 -18.35
CA VAL A 198 4.07 1.13 -17.50
C VAL A 198 4.35 2.07 -16.31
N GLN A 199 4.24 3.38 -16.53
CA GLN A 199 4.79 4.39 -15.61
C GLN A 199 3.75 5.26 -14.91
N HIS A 200 2.52 5.35 -15.43
CA HIS A 200 1.53 6.30 -14.93
C HIS A 200 0.72 5.63 -13.83
N ARG A 201 1.05 5.94 -12.57
CA ARG A 201 0.43 5.34 -11.40
C ARG A 201 -0.25 6.40 -10.57
N PHE A 202 -1.45 6.07 -10.13
CA PHE A 202 -2.29 6.95 -9.36
C PHE A 202 -2.92 6.20 -8.18
N VAL A 203 -3.27 6.93 -7.12
CA VAL A 203 -4.07 6.44 -6.01
C VAL A 203 -5.35 7.24 -5.95
N LEU A 204 -6.48 6.54 -5.85
CA LEU A 204 -7.77 7.15 -5.61
C LEU A 204 -7.85 7.58 -4.15
N GLU A 205 -8.02 8.87 -3.89
CA GLU A 205 -8.21 9.41 -2.55
C GLU A 205 -9.64 9.95 -2.42
N GLY A 206 -10.27 9.67 -1.29
CA GLY A 206 -11.62 10.12 -1.01
C GLY A 206 -12.14 9.60 0.32
N PRO A 207 -13.39 9.91 0.68
CA PRO A 207 -14.03 9.31 1.83
C PRO A 207 -14.07 7.78 1.65
N PRO A 208 -14.05 6.99 2.73
CA PRO A 208 -14.33 5.57 2.63
C PRO A 208 -15.73 5.38 1.99
N PRO A 209 -15.94 4.29 1.25
CA PRO A 209 -17.26 4.01 0.72
C PRO A 209 -18.28 4.02 1.87
N PRO A 210 -19.50 4.52 1.64
CA PRO A 210 -20.55 4.41 2.65
C PRO A 210 -20.66 2.93 3.01
N ALA A 211 -20.55 2.60 4.30
CA ALA A 211 -20.69 1.23 4.74
C ALA A 211 -22.02 0.72 4.20
N ALA A 212 -21.98 -0.32 3.36
CA ALA A 212 -23.19 -1.08 3.08
C ALA A 212 -23.79 -1.42 4.44
N GLU A 213 -25.08 -1.13 4.65
CA GLU A 213 -25.80 -1.50 5.87
C GLU A 213 -25.66 -3.01 6.04
N GLN A 214 -24.63 -3.44 6.75
CA GLN A 214 -24.53 -4.79 7.24
C GLN A 214 -25.73 -4.94 8.18
N PRO A 215 -26.57 -5.97 8.01
CA PRO A 215 -27.53 -6.35 9.02
C PRO A 215 -26.76 -6.42 10.33
N ARG A 216 -27.13 -5.59 11.30
CA ARG A 216 -26.48 -5.52 12.62
C ARG A 216 -26.56 -6.91 13.25
N THR A 217 -25.54 -7.72 13.01
CA THR A 217 -25.52 -9.10 13.44
C THR A 217 -24.94 -9.09 14.84
N ALA A 218 -25.85 -8.97 15.83
CA ALA A 218 -25.65 -9.15 17.26
C ALA A 218 -24.51 -8.32 17.93
N PRO A 219 -24.63 -7.99 19.23
CA PRO A 219 -23.50 -7.41 19.95
C PRO A 219 -22.30 -8.39 19.91
N PRO A 220 -21.06 -7.89 19.82
CA PRO A 220 -19.88 -8.74 19.79
C PRO A 220 -19.86 -9.61 21.05
N THR A 221 -19.71 -10.93 20.87
CA THR A 221 -19.40 -11.84 21.97
C THR A 221 -18.05 -11.40 22.56
N GLU A 222 -17.95 -11.44 23.89
CA GLU A 222 -16.84 -11.02 24.75
C GLU A 222 -15.44 -11.57 24.39
N ALA A 223 -15.35 -12.40 23.35
CA ALA A 223 -14.13 -12.95 22.77
C ALA A 223 -13.36 -11.98 21.84
N ASP A 224 -13.96 -10.83 21.45
CA ASP A 224 -13.37 -9.85 20.51
C ASP A 224 -12.85 -8.57 21.19
N ALA A 225 -12.61 -8.64 22.51
CA ALA A 225 -11.90 -7.56 23.20
C ALA A 225 -10.44 -7.51 22.69
N PRO A 226 -9.90 -6.32 22.34
CA PRO A 226 -8.47 -6.21 22.04
C PRO A 226 -7.68 -6.75 23.24
N PRO A 227 -6.59 -7.51 23.03
CA PRO A 227 -5.76 -7.94 24.14
C PRO A 227 -5.34 -6.68 24.89
N VAL A 228 -5.75 -6.59 26.15
CA VAL A 228 -5.35 -5.50 27.04
C VAL A 228 -3.83 -5.48 26.97
N PRO A 229 -3.18 -4.40 26.48
CA PRO A 229 -1.73 -4.39 26.40
C PRO A 229 -1.23 -4.67 27.81
N PRO A 230 -0.22 -5.55 28.00
CA PRO A 230 0.38 -5.68 29.31
C PRO A 230 0.79 -4.26 29.70
N ARG A 231 0.19 -3.75 30.79
CA ARG A 231 0.61 -2.50 31.41
C ARG A 231 2.02 -2.74 31.89
N ARG A 232 2.98 -2.60 30.98
CA ARG A 232 4.39 -2.67 31.26
C ARG A 232 4.60 -1.48 32.19
N ARG A 233 4.73 -1.79 33.49
CA ARG A 233 5.04 -0.81 34.53
C ARG A 233 6.36 -0.16 34.15
N TRP A 234 6.27 0.94 33.43
CA TRP A 234 7.40 1.77 33.02
C TRP A 234 8.11 2.41 34.24
N THR A 235 7.56 2.21 35.44
CA THR A 235 8.05 2.74 36.70
C THR A 235 9.14 1.90 37.38
N GLN A 236 9.62 0.79 36.81
CA GLN A 236 10.68 -0.01 37.45
C GLN A 236 12.11 0.28 36.97
N GLY A 237 12.29 1.12 35.93
CA GLY A 237 13.62 1.59 35.49
C GLY A 237 13.99 3.02 35.91
N VAL A 238 13.03 3.78 36.43
CA VAL A 238 13.19 5.20 36.77
C VAL A 238 14.08 5.47 38.01
N PRO A 239 14.10 4.65 39.09
CA PRO A 239 14.92 5.01 40.25
C PRO A 239 16.43 4.88 39.97
N TRP A 240 16.85 3.96 39.10
CA TRP A 240 18.27 3.75 38.80
C TRP A 240 18.84 4.85 37.90
N LEU A 241 18.05 5.35 36.93
CA LEU A 241 18.46 6.48 36.09
C LEU A 241 18.64 7.77 36.89
N LEU A 242 17.76 8.02 37.89
CA LEU A 242 17.92 9.14 38.80
C LEU A 242 19.17 8.98 39.67
N LEU A 243 19.43 7.78 40.19
CA LEU A 243 20.64 7.49 40.97
C LEU A 243 21.91 7.69 40.13
N ALA A 244 21.92 7.19 38.89
CA ALA A 244 23.05 7.33 37.96
C ALA A 244 23.30 8.80 37.60
N ALA A 245 22.25 9.58 37.33
CA ALA A 245 22.37 11.01 37.08
C ALA A 245 22.95 11.76 38.29
N LEU A 246 22.52 11.40 39.51
CA LEU A 246 22.98 12.03 40.75
C LEU A 246 24.44 11.70 41.07
N LEU A 247 24.86 10.45 40.85
CA LEU A 247 26.26 10.02 40.97
C LEU A 247 27.16 10.73 39.94
N LEU A 248 26.69 10.85 38.69
CA LEU A 248 27.44 11.49 37.62
C LEU A 248 27.59 13.00 37.87
N ALA A 249 26.54 13.66 38.36
CA ALA A 249 26.59 15.06 38.79
C ALA A 249 27.56 15.26 39.97
N ALA A 250 27.55 14.37 40.96
CA ALA A 250 28.48 14.44 42.10
C ALA A 250 29.95 14.24 41.66
N ALA A 251 30.21 13.28 40.77
CA ALA A 251 31.54 13.03 40.23
C ALA A 251 32.06 14.24 39.43
N LEU A 252 31.24 14.84 38.57
CA LEU A 252 31.60 16.05 37.83
C LEU A 252 31.87 17.23 38.75
N THR A 253 31.05 17.39 39.81
CA THR A 253 31.24 18.45 40.80
C THR A 253 32.54 18.27 41.57
N ALA A 254 32.85 17.04 42.00
CA ALA A 254 34.12 16.72 42.65
C ALA A 254 35.31 16.97 41.71
N LEU A 255 35.21 16.60 40.43
CA LEU A 255 36.25 16.86 39.45
C LEU A 255 36.49 18.37 39.26
N LEU A 256 35.43 19.19 39.23
CA LEU A 256 35.54 20.64 39.12
C LEU A 256 36.13 21.30 40.37
N VAL A 257 35.77 20.82 41.57
CA VAL A 257 36.23 21.42 42.84
C VAL A 257 37.64 20.94 43.21
N PHE A 258 37.98 19.69 42.94
CA PHE A 258 39.23 19.07 43.38
C PHE A 258 40.22 18.75 42.26
N GLY A 259 39.80 18.71 41.00
CA GLY A 259 40.66 18.42 39.85
C GLY A 259 41.39 19.64 39.26
N ALA A 260 41.10 20.85 39.76
CA ALA A 260 41.79 22.09 39.37
C ALA A 260 42.90 22.50 40.35
N ARG A 261 43.43 21.57 41.16
CA ARG A 261 44.59 21.77 42.03
C ARG A 261 45.78 20.93 41.58
#